data_AF-A0A1F4D285-F1
#
_entry.id   AF-A0A1F4D285-F1
#
_cell.length_a   1.000
_cell.length_b   1.000
_cell.length_c   1.000
_cell.angle_alpha   90.00
_cell.angle_beta   90.00
_cell.angle_gamma   90.00
#
_symmetry.space_group_name_H-M   'P 1'
#
loop_
_entity.id
_entity.type
_entity.pdbx_description
1 polymer ?
#
loop_
_entity_poly.entity_id
_entity_poly.type
_entity_poly.pdbx_seq_one_letter_code
_entity_poly.pdbx_strand_id
1 'polypeptide(L)'
;RLEPVLSRLCAELERDLGTSFGRAVPALRIVASHDLALLQLRDLAIERNLAVDLQVRGSSESLAAHARDECDLAGFHLTPGRPDLDLRHWLDPRRDAILRFATRTQGLMVKPGNPKRIRTLSDLVRASVRFVNRQEGSGTRVLLDGLLRGAGVRPQQIRGYAVVEYTHSAVAATVASGMADVAFGIEAAATRHGLGFIPIASEEYLLACRLARLKTKPVVALRKLMASAAFRAATSGLVGYELAEAGKLARVTALKGAASR
;
A
#
# COMPACT_ATOMS: atom_id res chain seq x y z
N ARG A 1 43.81 -27.76 -29.68
CA ARG A 1 43.82 -26.89 -28.47
C ARG A 1 42.62 -25.93 -28.36
N LEU A 2 41.72 -25.83 -29.37
CA LEU A 2 40.56 -24.93 -29.35
C LEU A 2 39.22 -25.59 -28.95
N GLU A 3 39.10 -26.91 -29.05
CA GLU A 3 37.89 -27.67 -28.69
C GLU A 3 37.37 -27.41 -27.27
N PRO A 4 38.21 -27.43 -26.21
CA PRO A 4 37.71 -27.23 -24.84
C PRO A 4 37.14 -25.83 -24.61
N VAL A 5 37.65 -24.84 -25.36
CA VAL A 5 37.20 -23.44 -25.28
C VAL A 5 35.88 -23.27 -26.01
N LEU A 6 35.74 -23.88 -27.19
CA LEU A 6 34.49 -23.88 -27.96
C LEU A 6 33.36 -24.59 -27.21
N SER A 7 33.63 -25.74 -26.58
CA SER A 7 32.62 -26.44 -25.78
C SER A 7 32.18 -25.64 -24.56
N ARG A 8 33.09 -24.89 -23.91
CA ARG A 8 32.73 -23.98 -22.82
C ARG A 8 31.88 -22.80 -23.31
N LEU A 9 32.25 -22.19 -24.43
CA LEU A 9 31.47 -21.10 -25.03
C LEU A 9 30.08 -21.56 -25.46
N CYS A 10 29.95 -22.74 -26.08
CA CYS A 10 28.64 -23.31 -26.42
C CYS A 10 27.81 -23.58 -25.17
N ALA A 11 28.40 -24.14 -24.10
CA ALA A 11 27.69 -24.40 -22.84
C ALA A 11 27.33 -23.11 -22.05
N GLU A 12 28.04 -22.00 -22.27
CA GLU A 12 27.66 -20.68 -21.76
C GLU A 12 26.54 -20.05 -22.60
N LEU A 13 26.65 -20.08 -23.93
CA LEU A 13 25.60 -19.63 -24.83
C LEU A 13 24.30 -20.41 -24.67
N GLU A 14 24.35 -21.73 -24.45
CA GLU A 14 23.17 -22.56 -24.17
C GLU A 14 22.53 -22.24 -22.82
N ARG A 15 23.31 -21.83 -21.81
CA ARG A 15 22.79 -21.33 -20.53
C ARG A 15 22.15 -19.95 -20.67
N ASP A 16 22.76 -19.06 -21.43
CA ASP A 16 22.26 -17.70 -21.68
C ASP A 16 21.02 -17.72 -22.60
N LEU A 17 20.97 -18.64 -23.57
CA LEU A 17 19.78 -18.88 -24.40
C LEU A 17 18.70 -19.64 -23.64
N GLY A 18 19.06 -20.59 -22.77
CA GLY A 18 18.11 -21.31 -21.90
C GLY A 18 17.40 -20.41 -20.89
N THR A 19 18.07 -19.34 -20.44
CA THR A 19 17.47 -18.29 -19.61
C THR A 19 16.63 -17.29 -20.42
N SER A 20 16.89 -17.15 -21.73
CA SER A 20 16.18 -16.22 -22.63
C SER A 20 14.99 -16.85 -23.38
N PHE A 21 14.93 -18.18 -23.54
CA PHE A 21 13.89 -18.88 -24.31
C PHE A 21 13.02 -19.85 -23.48
N GLY A 22 13.23 -19.94 -22.17
CA GLY A 22 12.16 -20.43 -21.29
C GLY A 22 10.99 -19.46 -21.39
N ARG A 23 9.83 -19.91 -21.91
CA ARG A 23 8.60 -19.11 -22.07
C ARG A 23 8.42 -18.23 -20.83
N ALA A 24 8.83 -16.97 -20.92
CA ALA A 24 8.87 -16.07 -19.77
C ALA A 24 7.48 -16.08 -19.16
N VAL A 25 7.34 -16.57 -17.93
CA VAL A 25 6.06 -16.50 -17.24
C VAL A 25 5.76 -15.01 -17.14
N PRO A 26 4.73 -14.49 -17.84
CA PRO A 26 4.50 -13.06 -17.86
C PRO A 26 4.30 -12.61 -16.41
N ALA A 27 5.15 -11.68 -15.97
CA ALA A 27 5.10 -11.16 -14.63
C ALA A 27 3.73 -10.51 -14.40
N LEU A 28 3.16 -10.75 -13.22
CA LEU A 28 1.92 -10.10 -12.82
C LEU A 28 2.22 -8.62 -12.57
N ARG A 29 1.70 -7.74 -13.42
CA ARG A 29 1.95 -6.29 -13.33
C ARG A 29 1.01 -5.69 -12.29
N ILE A 30 1.57 -5.14 -11.23
CA ILE A 30 0.85 -4.51 -10.13
C ILE A 30 1.27 -3.05 -10.06
N VAL A 31 0.32 -2.14 -10.21
CA VAL A 31 0.54 -0.70 -9.97
C VAL A 31 -0.24 -0.33 -8.72
N ALA A 32 0.42 0.13 -7.66
CA ALA A 32 -0.24 0.21 -6.37
C ALA A 32 0.39 1.22 -5.40
N SER A 33 -0.42 1.73 -4.47
CA SER A 33 0.03 2.57 -3.36
C SER A 33 1.05 1.86 -2.46
N HIS A 34 2.04 2.62 -1.99
CA HIS A 34 3.03 2.08 -1.05
C HIS A 34 2.36 1.57 0.23
N ASP A 35 2.71 0.36 0.66
CA ASP A 35 2.15 -0.28 1.86
C ASP A 35 3.09 -1.37 2.38
N LEU A 36 3.17 -1.55 3.70
CA LEU A 36 4.11 -2.51 4.29
C LEU A 36 3.71 -3.97 4.02
N ALA A 37 2.43 -4.29 4.03
CA ALA A 37 1.96 -5.65 3.75
C ALA A 37 2.13 -5.99 2.26
N LEU A 38 1.96 -5.02 1.36
CA LEU A 38 2.15 -5.25 -0.08
C LEU A 38 3.60 -5.58 -0.42
N LEU A 39 4.56 -4.92 0.24
CA LEU A 39 5.99 -5.25 0.08
C LEU A 39 6.26 -6.69 0.55
N GLN A 40 5.70 -7.12 1.68
CA GLN A 40 5.84 -8.51 2.14
C GLN A 40 5.16 -9.51 1.22
N LEU A 41 4.02 -9.16 0.62
CA LEU A 41 3.36 -10.02 -0.38
C LEU A 41 4.26 -10.21 -1.62
N ARG A 42 4.88 -9.13 -2.10
CA ARG A 42 5.83 -9.17 -3.22
C ARG A 42 7.01 -10.07 -2.89
N ASP A 43 7.64 -9.88 -1.74
CA ASP A 43 8.83 -10.65 -1.35
C ASP A 43 8.48 -12.14 -1.24
N LEU A 44 7.36 -12.46 -0.60
CA LEU A 44 6.85 -13.83 -0.51
C LEU A 44 6.45 -14.40 -1.89
N ALA A 45 5.94 -13.58 -2.81
CA ALA A 45 5.62 -14.03 -4.17
C ALA A 45 6.89 -14.45 -4.93
N ILE A 46 7.96 -13.67 -4.81
CA ILE A 46 9.27 -13.97 -5.40
C ILE A 46 9.81 -15.29 -4.82
N GLU A 47 9.76 -15.48 -3.50
CA GLU A 47 10.16 -16.73 -2.84
C GLU A 47 9.36 -17.96 -3.34
N ARG A 48 8.13 -17.75 -3.80
CA ARG A 48 7.25 -18.80 -4.35
C ARG A 48 7.31 -18.90 -5.88
N ASN A 49 8.31 -18.30 -6.52
CA ASN A 49 8.49 -18.29 -7.97
C ASN A 49 7.26 -17.72 -8.73
N LEU A 50 6.53 -16.80 -8.10
CA LEU A 50 5.49 -16.01 -8.76
C LEU A 50 6.12 -14.70 -9.23
N ALA A 51 6.32 -14.57 -10.54
CA ALA A 51 6.84 -13.35 -11.13
C ALA A 51 5.86 -12.18 -10.90
N VAL A 52 6.30 -11.15 -10.18
CA VAL A 52 5.54 -9.93 -9.87
C VAL A 52 6.38 -8.73 -10.25
N ASP A 53 5.81 -7.84 -11.07
CA ASP A 53 6.34 -6.50 -11.34
C ASP A 53 5.50 -5.49 -10.54
N LEU A 54 6.05 -4.96 -9.45
CA LEU A 54 5.36 -3.99 -8.59
C LEU A 54 5.89 -2.58 -8.82
N GLN A 55 5.03 -1.71 -9.35
CA GLN A 55 5.27 -0.28 -9.50
C GLN A 55 4.50 0.50 -8.44
N VAL A 56 5.22 1.28 -7.63
CA VAL A 56 4.61 2.08 -6.57
C VAL A 56 4.13 3.42 -7.12
N ARG A 57 2.81 3.68 -7.08
CA ARG A 57 2.16 4.93 -7.49
C ARG A 57 1.00 5.24 -6.54
N GLY A 58 0.45 6.46 -6.54
CA GLY A 58 -0.72 6.76 -5.70
C GLY A 58 -1.99 6.02 -6.16
N SER A 59 -3.04 6.07 -5.34
CA SER A 59 -4.30 5.36 -5.60
C SER A 59 -4.94 5.78 -6.92
N SER A 60 -4.96 7.08 -7.22
CA SER A 60 -5.53 7.62 -8.47
C SER A 60 -4.71 7.21 -9.69
N GLU A 61 -3.37 7.29 -9.63
CA GLU A 61 -2.55 6.86 -10.77
C GLU A 61 -2.63 5.34 -11.00
N SER A 62 -2.74 4.57 -9.92
CA SER A 62 -2.91 3.11 -9.99
C SER A 62 -4.23 2.74 -10.67
N LEU A 63 -5.34 3.38 -10.25
CA LEU A 63 -6.64 3.20 -10.87
C LEU A 63 -6.68 3.67 -12.34
N ALA A 64 -6.00 4.77 -12.66
CA ALA A 64 -5.86 5.25 -14.03
C ALA A 64 -5.10 4.26 -14.93
N ALA A 65 -4.02 3.67 -14.43
CA ALA A 65 -3.27 2.62 -15.13
C ALA A 65 -4.16 1.39 -15.41
N HIS A 66 -4.99 0.98 -14.45
CA HIS A 66 -5.96 -0.12 -14.63
C HIS A 66 -7.03 0.21 -15.66
N ALA A 67 -7.58 1.42 -15.63
CA ALA A 67 -8.56 1.87 -16.62
C ALA A 67 -8.00 1.79 -18.05
N ARG A 68 -6.70 2.05 -18.22
CA ARG A 68 -5.94 1.95 -19.48
C ARG A 68 -5.36 0.57 -19.79
N ASP A 69 -5.65 -0.46 -18.97
CA ASP A 69 -5.13 -1.84 -19.09
C ASP A 69 -3.59 -1.95 -19.05
N GLU A 70 -2.92 -0.95 -18.43
CA GLU A 70 -1.47 -0.89 -18.25
C GLU A 70 -0.97 -1.82 -17.13
N CYS A 71 -1.87 -2.36 -16.29
CA CYS A 71 -1.56 -3.30 -15.22
C CYS A 71 -2.62 -4.40 -15.08
N ASP A 72 -2.25 -5.51 -14.44
CA ASP A 72 -3.16 -6.63 -14.15
C ASP A 72 -3.93 -6.43 -12.84
N LEU A 73 -3.29 -5.77 -11.86
CA LEU A 73 -3.92 -5.34 -10.62
C LEU A 73 -3.55 -3.88 -10.30
N ALA A 74 -4.54 -3.10 -9.85
CA ALA A 74 -4.33 -1.76 -9.33
C ALA A 74 -4.64 -1.69 -7.82
N GLY A 75 -3.65 -1.32 -7.02
CA GLY A 75 -3.84 -1.12 -5.58
C GLY A 75 -4.27 0.29 -5.23
N PHE A 76 -5.32 0.41 -4.44
CA PHE A 76 -5.83 1.69 -3.96
C PHE A 76 -6.42 1.60 -2.55
N HIS A 77 -6.39 2.72 -1.84
CA HIS A 77 -6.95 2.85 -0.50
C HIS A 77 -8.36 3.44 -0.53
N LEU A 78 -9.24 2.94 0.33
CA LEU A 78 -10.58 3.45 0.55
C LEU A 78 -10.79 3.66 2.04
N THR A 79 -11.27 4.84 2.43
CA THR A 79 -11.71 5.09 3.80
C THR A 79 -13.23 5.02 3.87
N PRO A 80 -13.81 4.03 4.58
CA PRO A 80 -15.26 3.89 4.67
C PRO A 80 -15.94 5.19 5.14
N GLY A 81 -16.98 5.62 4.43
CA GLY A 81 -17.71 6.86 4.75
C GLY A 81 -17.03 8.15 4.26
N ARG A 82 -15.88 8.06 3.60
CA ARG A 82 -15.15 9.19 2.99
C ARG A 82 -14.68 8.80 1.59
N PRO A 83 -15.50 9.01 0.54
CA PRO A 83 -15.10 8.74 -0.83
C PRO A 83 -14.16 9.85 -1.29
N ASP A 84 -12.91 9.81 -0.83
CA ASP A 84 -11.85 10.71 -1.27
C ASP A 84 -11.44 10.43 -2.73
N LEU A 85 -11.89 9.29 -3.27
CA LEU A 85 -11.73 8.85 -4.65
C LEU A 85 -13.10 8.58 -5.28
N ASP A 86 -13.37 9.19 -6.44
CA ASP A 86 -14.54 8.81 -7.25
C ASP A 86 -14.23 7.53 -8.04
N LEU A 87 -14.52 6.38 -7.42
CA LEU A 87 -14.27 5.07 -8.01
C LEU A 87 -15.01 4.85 -9.33
N ARG A 88 -16.14 5.54 -9.57
CA ARG A 88 -16.95 5.37 -10.79
C ARG A 88 -16.25 5.91 -12.03
N HIS A 89 -15.34 6.85 -11.85
CA HIS A 89 -14.52 7.37 -12.94
C HIS A 89 -13.52 6.33 -13.45
N TRP A 90 -13.09 5.40 -12.57
CA TRP A 90 -11.99 4.48 -12.87
C TRP A 90 -12.41 3.02 -13.01
N LEU A 91 -13.49 2.60 -12.35
CA LEU A 91 -13.92 1.22 -12.27
C LEU A 91 -15.29 1.02 -12.93
N ASP A 92 -15.37 0.00 -13.79
CA ASP A 92 -16.60 -0.47 -14.39
C ASP A 92 -17.09 -1.73 -13.64
N PRO A 93 -18.22 -1.68 -12.92
CA PRO A 93 -18.76 -2.82 -12.19
C PRO A 93 -19.06 -4.06 -13.04
N ARG A 94 -19.17 -3.92 -14.36
CA ARG A 94 -19.40 -5.02 -15.31
C ARG A 94 -18.13 -5.68 -15.79
N ARG A 95 -16.98 -5.02 -15.66
CA ARG A 95 -15.67 -5.48 -16.18
C ARG A 95 -14.65 -5.71 -15.08
N ASP A 96 -14.86 -5.13 -13.92
CA ASP A 96 -13.89 -5.10 -12.83
C ASP A 96 -14.42 -5.82 -11.58
N ALA A 97 -13.49 -6.37 -10.82
CA ALA A 97 -13.70 -6.97 -9.52
C ALA A 97 -12.68 -6.43 -8.53
N ILE A 98 -13.00 -6.56 -7.25
CA ILE A 98 -12.16 -6.14 -6.16
C ILE A 98 -11.61 -7.36 -5.45
N LEU A 99 -10.30 -7.40 -5.24
CA LEU A 99 -9.66 -8.31 -4.31
C LEU A 99 -9.43 -7.53 -3.02
N ARG A 100 -9.97 -8.03 -1.92
CA ARG A 100 -9.67 -7.50 -0.59
C ARG A 100 -8.23 -7.86 -0.24
N PHE A 101 -7.47 -6.90 0.26
CA PHE A 101 -6.09 -7.12 0.63
C PHE A 101 -5.86 -6.97 2.13
N ALA A 102 -6.08 -5.78 2.68
CA ALA A 102 -5.88 -5.52 4.10
C ALA A 102 -6.82 -4.41 4.58
N THR A 103 -7.11 -4.39 5.86
CA THR A 103 -7.55 -3.19 6.57
C THR A 103 -6.40 -2.72 7.45
N ARG A 104 -6.16 -1.42 7.55
CA ARG A 104 -5.10 -0.88 8.41
C ARG A 104 -5.55 0.32 9.22
N THR A 105 -5.02 0.43 10.44
CA THR A 105 -5.25 1.57 11.32
C THR A 105 -4.28 2.71 11.00
N GLN A 106 -4.82 3.89 10.78
CA GLN A 106 -4.08 5.15 10.67
C GLN A 106 -4.38 6.07 11.86
N GLY A 107 -3.37 6.84 12.27
CA GLY A 107 -3.46 7.62 13.48
C GLY A 107 -2.25 8.51 13.72
N LEU A 108 -2.24 9.14 14.89
CA LEU A 108 -1.16 10.01 15.32
C LEU A 108 -0.05 9.18 15.97
N MET A 109 1.13 9.23 15.38
CA MET A 109 2.36 8.67 15.94
C MET A 109 3.02 9.75 16.79
N VAL A 110 3.17 9.48 18.08
CA VAL A 110 3.68 10.45 19.05
C VAL A 110 4.88 9.87 19.78
N LYS A 111 5.71 10.73 20.37
CA LYS A 111 6.80 10.27 21.25
C LYS A 111 6.28 9.34 22.35
N PRO A 112 7.10 8.37 22.82
CA PRO A 112 6.76 7.51 23.95
C PRO A 112 6.25 8.33 25.15
N GLY A 113 5.17 7.87 25.78
CA GLY A 113 4.53 8.57 26.90
C GLY A 113 3.75 9.84 26.52
N ASN A 114 3.71 10.23 25.24
CA ASN A 114 2.94 11.36 24.72
C ASN A 114 3.13 12.66 25.54
N PRO A 115 4.36 13.21 25.62
CA PRO A 115 4.69 14.32 26.52
C PRO A 115 3.91 15.62 26.19
N LYS A 116 3.45 15.77 24.95
CA LYS A 116 2.62 16.90 24.50
C LYS A 116 1.13 16.67 24.75
N ARG A 117 0.73 15.53 25.31
CA ARG A 117 -0.67 15.14 25.59
C ARG A 117 -1.58 15.31 24.38
N ILE A 118 -1.09 14.94 23.20
CA ILE A 118 -1.87 14.99 21.94
C ILE A 118 -2.92 13.89 22.00
N ARG A 119 -4.17 14.17 21.62
CA ARG A 119 -5.26 13.18 21.61
C ARG A 119 -6.09 13.26 20.34
N THR A 120 -6.12 14.41 19.69
CA THR A 120 -6.98 14.69 18.54
C THR A 120 -6.21 15.46 17.46
N LEU A 121 -6.79 15.56 16.27
CA LEU A 121 -6.24 16.38 15.19
C LEU A 121 -6.22 17.88 15.54
N SER A 122 -7.16 18.35 16.36
CA SER A 122 -7.20 19.74 16.82
C SER A 122 -5.99 20.10 17.69
N ASP A 123 -5.39 19.13 18.39
CA ASP A 123 -4.20 19.37 19.20
C ASP A 123 -2.95 19.73 18.37
N LEU A 124 -2.97 19.49 17.05
CA LEU A 124 -1.86 19.78 16.13
C LEU A 124 -1.68 21.28 15.88
N VAL A 125 -2.68 22.12 16.17
CA VAL A 125 -2.58 23.59 15.98
C VAL A 125 -1.88 24.29 17.13
N ARG A 126 -1.58 23.58 18.23
CA ARG A 126 -0.90 24.16 19.38
C ARG A 126 0.53 24.55 18.99
N ALA A 127 0.93 25.79 19.28
CA ALA A 127 2.24 26.33 18.89
C ALA A 127 3.47 25.51 19.38
N SER A 128 3.29 24.76 20.47
CA SER A 128 4.32 23.92 21.09
C SER A 128 4.45 22.52 20.47
N VAL A 129 3.63 22.19 19.47
CA VAL A 129 3.62 20.90 18.76
C VAL A 129 4.31 21.06 17.41
N ARG A 130 5.33 20.25 17.14
CA ARG A 130 5.97 20.15 15.82
C ARG A 130 5.50 18.90 15.11
N PHE A 131 4.92 19.07 13.93
CA PHE A 131 4.43 17.99 13.11
C PHE A 131 5.41 17.68 11.97
N VAL A 132 5.48 16.41 11.56
CA VAL A 132 6.08 15.97 10.29
C VAL A 132 5.06 15.14 9.53
N ASN A 133 4.98 15.35 8.23
CA ASN A 133 3.95 14.78 7.37
C ASN A 133 4.51 13.73 6.41
N ARG A 134 3.61 13.00 5.75
CA ARG A 134 3.93 12.26 4.53
C ARG A 134 3.87 13.18 3.32
N GLN A 135 4.59 12.79 2.26
CA GLN A 135 4.61 13.51 0.99
C GLN A 135 3.20 13.73 0.44
N GLU A 136 3.03 14.83 -0.29
CA GLU A 136 1.82 15.13 -1.04
C GLU A 136 1.49 14.01 -2.04
N GLY A 137 0.20 13.78 -2.27
CA GLY A 137 -0.29 12.69 -3.12
C GLY A 137 -0.26 11.28 -2.49
N SER A 138 0.43 11.08 -1.35
CA SER A 138 0.34 9.81 -0.64
C SER A 138 -1.07 9.57 -0.07
N GLY A 139 -1.54 8.31 -0.06
CA GLY A 139 -2.86 7.97 0.47
C GLY A 139 -3.07 8.45 1.92
N THR A 140 -2.04 8.30 2.76
CA THR A 140 -2.03 8.82 4.14
C THR A 140 -2.22 10.34 4.20
N ARG A 141 -1.62 11.09 3.27
CA ARG A 141 -1.78 12.55 3.23
C ARG A 141 -3.18 12.95 2.77
N VAL A 142 -3.72 12.27 1.75
CA VAL A 142 -5.10 12.48 1.29
C VAL A 142 -6.09 12.24 2.43
N LEU A 143 -5.92 11.14 3.18
CA LEU A 143 -6.77 10.83 4.34
C LEU A 143 -6.64 11.91 5.43
N LEU A 144 -5.42 12.27 5.82
CA LEU A 144 -5.19 13.32 6.80
C LEU A 144 -5.91 14.62 6.42
N ASP A 145 -5.80 15.04 5.16
CA ASP A 145 -6.38 16.30 4.69
C ASP A 145 -7.91 16.26 4.72
N GLY A 146 -8.52 15.12 4.38
CA GLY A 146 -9.94 14.89 4.56
C GLY A 146 -10.36 14.96 6.03
N LEU A 147 -9.59 14.35 6.93
CA LEU A 147 -9.87 14.36 8.36
C LEU A 147 -9.72 15.77 8.97
N LEU A 148 -8.68 16.52 8.58
CA LEU A 148 -8.45 17.90 9.00
C LEU A 148 -9.59 18.82 8.56
N ARG A 149 -10.03 18.71 7.29
CA ARG A 149 -11.21 19.44 6.80
C ARG A 149 -12.45 19.14 7.65
N GLY A 150 -12.71 17.86 7.93
CA GLY A 150 -13.84 17.44 8.76
C GLY A 150 -13.76 17.95 10.21
N ALA A 151 -12.54 18.19 10.73
CA ALA A 151 -12.30 18.76 12.05
C ALA A 151 -12.25 20.30 12.05
N GLY A 152 -12.42 20.97 10.91
CA GLY A 152 -12.28 22.42 10.80
C GLY A 152 -10.85 22.95 11.01
N VAL A 153 -9.85 22.08 10.92
CA VAL A 153 -8.43 22.43 11.09
C VAL A 153 -7.83 22.74 9.74
N ARG A 154 -7.30 23.97 9.57
CA ARG A 154 -6.59 24.32 8.33
C ARG A 154 -5.14 23.87 8.40
N PRO A 155 -4.61 23.24 7.34
CA PRO A 155 -3.19 22.88 7.21
C PRO A 155 -2.18 23.95 7.66
N GLN A 156 -2.45 25.22 7.32
CA GLN A 156 -1.58 26.36 7.62
C GLN A 156 -1.46 26.65 9.12
N GLN A 157 -2.38 26.13 9.95
CA GLN A 157 -2.34 26.28 11.40
C GLN A 157 -1.43 25.24 12.06
N ILE A 158 -1.01 24.20 11.32
CA ILE A 158 -0.18 23.12 11.85
C ILE A 158 1.29 23.44 11.57
N ARG A 159 2.05 23.65 12.64
CA ARG A 159 3.49 23.90 12.55
C ARG A 159 4.21 22.65 12.03
N GLY A 160 4.87 22.80 10.88
CA GLY A 160 5.62 21.71 10.24
C GLY A 160 4.79 20.88 9.26
N TYR A 161 3.56 21.30 8.92
CA TYR A 161 2.71 20.58 7.97
C TYR A 161 3.35 20.38 6.58
N ALA A 162 4.19 21.32 6.15
CA ALA A 162 4.96 21.25 4.90
C ALA A 162 6.30 20.48 5.03
N VAL A 163 6.70 20.08 6.24
CA VAL A 163 7.87 19.21 6.44
C VAL A 163 7.42 17.79 6.15
N VAL A 164 7.99 17.18 5.11
CA VAL A 164 7.51 15.91 4.58
C VAL A 164 8.59 14.83 4.57
N GLU A 165 8.15 13.59 4.73
CA GLU A 165 8.94 12.38 4.58
C GLU A 165 8.27 11.42 3.59
N TYR A 166 9.09 10.65 2.88
CA TYR A 166 8.61 9.89 1.71
C TYR A 166 8.13 8.46 2.03
N THR A 167 8.43 7.95 3.22
CA THR A 167 8.07 6.59 3.64
C THR A 167 7.44 6.58 5.03
N HIS A 168 6.67 5.53 5.32
CA HIS A 168 6.09 5.34 6.67
C HIS A 168 7.18 5.21 7.74
N SER A 169 8.32 4.60 7.38
CA SER A 169 9.44 4.44 8.30
C SER A 169 10.17 5.76 8.56
N ALA A 170 10.41 6.56 7.52
CA ALA A 170 11.11 7.85 7.65
C ALA A 170 10.31 8.84 8.51
N VAL A 171 8.99 8.96 8.27
CA VAL A 171 8.15 9.86 9.09
C VAL A 171 8.11 9.44 10.56
N ALA A 172 8.09 8.13 10.85
CA ALA A 172 8.16 7.62 12.21
C ALA A 172 9.54 7.86 12.85
N ALA A 173 10.63 7.62 12.10
CA ALA A 173 11.99 7.89 12.54
C ALA A 173 12.22 9.38 12.88
N THR A 174 11.59 10.30 12.15
CA THR A 174 11.67 11.75 12.42
C THR A 174 10.99 12.14 13.74
N VAL A 175 9.92 11.44 14.14
CA VAL A 175 9.33 11.61 15.48
C VAL A 175 10.21 10.94 16.55
N ALA A 176 10.73 9.74 16.28
CA ALA A 176 11.55 8.97 17.21
C ALA A 176 12.88 9.68 17.54
N SER A 177 13.51 10.31 16.56
CA SER A 177 14.73 11.12 16.74
C SER A 177 14.48 12.45 17.46
N GLY A 178 13.22 12.82 17.66
CA GLY A 178 12.84 14.07 18.33
C GLY A 178 12.87 15.32 17.47
N MET A 179 13.16 15.20 16.17
CA MET A 179 13.05 16.29 15.20
C MET A 179 11.61 16.79 15.05
N ALA A 180 10.63 15.91 15.20
CA ALA A 180 9.21 16.23 15.34
C ALA A 180 8.65 15.70 16.67
N ASP A 181 7.45 16.13 17.03
CA ASP A 181 6.72 15.65 18.22
C ASP A 181 5.59 14.68 17.86
N VAL A 182 5.06 14.78 16.63
CA VAL A 182 3.95 13.98 16.13
C VAL A 182 3.97 13.87 14.61
N ALA A 183 3.47 12.77 14.10
CA ALA A 183 3.18 12.54 12.69
C ALA A 183 1.84 11.83 12.51
N PHE A 184 1.28 11.86 11.30
CA PHE A 184 0.16 11.00 10.93
C PHE A 184 0.66 9.81 10.09
N GLY A 185 0.25 8.59 10.42
CA GLY A 185 0.74 7.40 9.76
C GLY A 185 0.07 6.11 10.22
N ILE A 186 0.65 4.98 9.82
CA ILE A 186 0.14 3.64 10.13
C ILE A 186 0.69 3.15 11.47
N GLU A 187 -0.13 2.40 12.21
CA GLU A 187 0.24 1.86 13.53
C GLU A 187 1.52 1.01 13.49
N ALA A 188 1.65 0.13 12.49
CA ALA A 188 2.84 -0.71 12.30
C ALA A 188 4.16 0.09 12.25
N ALA A 189 4.14 1.30 11.70
CA ALA A 189 5.33 2.15 11.67
C ALA A 189 5.62 2.76 13.04
N ALA A 190 4.59 3.18 13.77
CA ALA A 190 4.73 3.65 15.14
C ALA A 190 5.35 2.57 16.04
N THR A 191 4.77 1.37 16.02
CA THR A 191 5.24 0.23 16.82
C THR A 191 6.69 -0.14 16.51
N ARG A 192 7.06 -0.19 15.23
CA ARG A 192 8.43 -0.53 14.80
C ARG A 192 9.48 0.47 15.34
N HIS A 193 9.10 1.73 15.51
CA HIS A 193 9.97 2.80 16.01
C HIS A 193 9.76 3.07 17.52
N GLY A 194 9.05 2.18 18.22
CA GLY A 194 8.80 2.30 19.66
C GLY A 194 7.97 3.53 20.05
N LEU A 195 7.21 4.11 19.13
CA LEU A 195 6.40 5.30 19.35
C LEU A 195 5.07 4.97 20.05
N GLY A 196 4.50 5.98 20.71
CA GLY A 196 3.08 5.94 21.08
C GLY A 196 2.20 6.11 19.86
N PHE A 197 0.99 5.55 19.90
CA PHE A 197 0.04 5.62 18.79
C PHE A 197 -1.36 5.98 19.29
N ILE A 198 -2.04 6.88 18.57
CA ILE A 198 -3.41 7.29 18.84
C ILE A 198 -4.23 6.97 17.59
N PRO A 199 -5.09 5.95 17.60
CA PRO A 199 -5.87 5.54 16.43
C PRO A 199 -6.90 6.61 16.07
N ILE A 200 -7.03 6.93 14.78
CA ILE A 200 -7.96 7.96 14.28
C ILE A 200 -8.90 7.39 13.21
N ALA A 201 -8.38 6.57 12.30
CA ALA A 201 -9.14 6.06 11.17
C ALA A 201 -8.75 4.63 10.82
N SER A 202 -9.68 3.91 10.21
CA SER A 202 -9.45 2.61 9.58
C SER A 202 -9.61 2.77 8.08
N GLU A 203 -8.68 2.18 7.32
CA GLU A 203 -8.58 2.30 5.88
C GLU A 203 -8.50 0.90 5.24
N GLU A 204 -9.35 0.64 4.24
CA GLU A 204 -9.31 -0.58 3.45
C GLU A 204 -8.29 -0.41 2.32
N TYR A 205 -7.36 -1.35 2.22
CA TYR A 205 -6.49 -1.51 1.05
C TYR A 205 -7.04 -2.61 0.14
N LEU A 206 -7.35 -2.23 -1.10
CA LEU A 206 -8.01 -3.04 -2.10
C LEU A 206 -7.17 -3.13 -3.37
N LEU A 207 -7.36 -4.21 -4.14
CA LEU A 207 -6.78 -4.38 -5.47
C LEU A 207 -7.90 -4.51 -6.51
N ALA A 208 -7.99 -3.60 -7.47
CA ALA A 208 -8.85 -3.74 -8.64
C ALA A 208 -8.24 -4.73 -9.65
N CYS A 209 -9.07 -5.56 -10.27
CA CYS A 209 -8.66 -6.52 -11.28
C CYS A 209 -9.77 -6.71 -12.32
N ARG A 210 -9.41 -6.94 -13.58
CA ARG A 210 -10.39 -7.28 -14.63
C ARG A 210 -11.01 -8.64 -14.34
N LEU A 211 -12.34 -8.76 -14.48
CA LEU A 211 -13.07 -10.02 -14.34
C LEU A 211 -12.49 -11.12 -15.23
N ALA A 212 -12.11 -10.77 -16.47
CA ALA A 212 -11.49 -11.69 -17.42
C ALA A 212 -10.14 -12.26 -16.94
N ARG A 213 -9.43 -11.53 -16.06
CA ARG A 213 -8.10 -11.93 -15.53
C ARG A 213 -8.20 -12.77 -14.25
N LEU A 214 -9.34 -12.78 -13.56
CA LEU A 214 -9.51 -13.45 -12.26
C LEU A 214 -9.19 -14.95 -12.25
N LYS A 215 -9.38 -15.63 -13.38
CA LYS A 215 -9.16 -17.08 -13.54
C LYS A 215 -7.78 -17.41 -14.10
N THR A 216 -6.96 -16.41 -14.42
CA THR A 216 -5.60 -16.64 -14.91
C THR A 216 -4.74 -17.26 -13.80
N LYS A 217 -3.81 -18.14 -14.17
CA LYS A 217 -2.94 -18.83 -13.21
C LYS A 217 -2.20 -17.86 -12.28
N PRO A 218 -1.62 -16.73 -12.75
CA PRO A 218 -0.92 -15.78 -11.88
C PRO A 218 -1.84 -15.11 -10.85
N VAL A 219 -3.04 -14.67 -11.25
CA VAL A 219 -3.99 -14.02 -10.33
C VAL A 219 -4.54 -15.01 -9.30
N VAL A 220 -4.82 -16.25 -9.71
CA VAL A 220 -5.23 -17.31 -8.79
C VAL A 220 -4.12 -17.64 -7.79
N ALA A 221 -2.87 -17.72 -8.25
CA ALA A 221 -1.71 -17.95 -7.39
C ALA A 221 -1.52 -16.83 -6.36
N LEU A 222 -1.58 -15.55 -6.80
CA LEU A 222 -1.49 -14.40 -5.90
C LEU A 222 -2.60 -14.42 -4.84
N ARG A 223 -3.86 -14.68 -5.24
CA ARG A 223 -4.99 -14.77 -4.29
C ARG A 223 -4.81 -15.88 -3.26
N LYS A 224 -4.34 -17.06 -3.69
CA LYS A 224 -4.01 -18.16 -2.77
C LYS A 224 -2.87 -17.76 -1.82
N LEU A 225 -1.88 -17.02 -2.31
CA LEU A 225 -0.77 -16.53 -1.49
C LEU A 225 -1.26 -15.54 -0.43
N MET A 226 -2.11 -14.57 -0.81
CA MET A 226 -2.75 -13.63 0.11
C MET A 226 -3.55 -14.33 1.20
N ALA A 227 -4.23 -15.44 0.87
CA ALA A 227 -5.00 -16.23 1.84
C ALA A 227 -4.15 -17.24 2.66
N SER A 228 -2.85 -17.34 2.39
CA SER A 228 -1.99 -18.38 2.96
C SER A 228 -1.57 -18.09 4.41
N ALA A 229 -1.23 -19.15 5.14
CA ALA A 229 -0.63 -19.03 6.47
C ALA A 229 0.76 -18.35 6.40
N ALA A 230 1.51 -18.55 5.30
CA ALA A 230 2.81 -17.93 5.11
C ALA A 230 2.70 -16.40 5.02
N PHE A 231 1.71 -15.88 4.29
CA PHE A 231 1.48 -14.44 4.22
C PHE A 231 1.06 -13.88 5.58
N ARG A 232 0.14 -14.55 6.28
CA ARG A 232 -0.24 -14.16 7.66
C ARG A 232 0.97 -14.12 8.59
N ALA A 233 1.87 -15.09 8.51
CA ALA A 233 3.08 -15.13 9.32
C ALA A 233 4.03 -13.97 8.98
N ALA A 234 4.27 -13.71 7.70
CA ALA A 234 5.12 -12.60 7.25
C ALA A 234 4.60 -11.24 7.76
N THR A 235 3.28 -11.07 7.83
CA THR A 235 2.61 -9.84 8.28
C THR A 235 2.33 -9.77 9.78
N SER A 236 2.64 -10.81 10.55
CA SER A 236 2.26 -10.89 11.98
C SER A 236 2.82 -9.75 12.83
N GLY A 237 3.97 -9.18 12.44
CA GLY A 237 4.57 -8.01 13.10
C GLY A 237 4.00 -6.65 12.67
N LEU A 238 3.05 -6.60 11.73
CA LEU A 238 2.43 -5.35 11.27
C LEU A 238 1.21 -5.03 12.14
N VAL A 239 1.46 -4.49 13.34
CA VAL A 239 0.38 -4.07 14.26
C VAL A 239 -0.57 -3.07 13.58
N GLY A 240 -1.87 -3.24 13.84
CA GLY A 240 -2.93 -2.45 13.22
C GLY A 240 -3.29 -2.89 11.80
N TYR A 241 -2.76 -4.00 11.28
CA TYR A 241 -3.23 -4.62 10.04
C TYR A 241 -4.18 -5.79 10.33
N GLU A 242 -5.29 -5.84 9.61
CA GLU A 242 -6.24 -6.95 9.58
C GLU A 242 -6.29 -7.56 8.18
N LEU A 243 -6.06 -8.87 8.09
CA LEU A 243 -5.92 -9.60 6.83
C LEU A 243 -6.93 -10.74 6.68
N ALA A 244 -7.99 -10.76 7.50
CA ALA A 244 -8.98 -11.84 7.50
C ALA A 244 -9.66 -12.03 6.14
N GLU A 245 -9.81 -10.95 5.38
CA GLU A 245 -10.43 -10.97 4.06
C GLU A 245 -9.43 -11.03 2.90
N ALA A 246 -8.12 -11.13 3.18
CA ALA A 246 -7.08 -11.10 2.15
C ALA A 246 -7.29 -12.20 1.08
N GLY A 247 -7.33 -11.79 -0.20
CA GLY A 247 -7.52 -12.67 -1.35
C GLY A 247 -8.98 -13.01 -1.69
N LYS A 248 -9.94 -12.58 -0.86
CA LYS A 248 -11.38 -12.71 -1.15
C LYS A 248 -11.82 -11.71 -2.20
N LEU A 249 -12.82 -12.10 -2.99
CA LEU A 249 -13.39 -11.27 -4.05
C LEU A 249 -14.61 -10.51 -3.55
N ALA A 250 -14.75 -9.27 -4.00
CA ALA A 250 -15.93 -8.45 -3.84
C ALA A 250 -16.32 -7.84 -5.20
N ARG A 251 -17.60 -7.54 -5.36
CA ARG A 251 -18.09 -6.74 -6.51
C ARG A 251 -17.75 -5.27 -6.27
N VAL A 252 -17.51 -4.52 -7.35
CA VAL A 252 -17.31 -3.06 -7.26
C VAL A 252 -18.50 -2.39 -6.57
N THR A 253 -19.74 -2.83 -6.85
CA THR A 253 -20.96 -2.32 -6.21
C THR A 253 -21.04 -2.54 -4.70
N ALA A 254 -20.25 -3.46 -4.14
CA ALA A 254 -20.19 -3.71 -2.70
C ALA A 254 -19.31 -2.68 -1.97
N LEU A 255 -18.54 -1.87 -2.70
CA LEU A 255 -17.77 -0.77 -2.11
C LEU A 255 -18.71 0.40 -1.79
N LYS A 256 -18.73 0.85 -0.53
CA LYS A 256 -19.45 2.06 -0.12
C LYS A 256 -18.81 3.26 -0.84
N GLY A 257 -19.56 3.90 -1.75
CA GLY A 257 -19.07 4.92 -2.68
C GLY A 257 -19.20 4.53 -4.17
N ALA A 258 -19.49 3.27 -4.46
CA ALA A 258 -19.67 2.74 -5.83
C ALA A 258 -21.14 2.35 -6.17
N ALA A 259 -22.10 2.62 -5.28
CA ALA A 259 -23.50 2.25 -5.47
C ALA A 259 -24.27 3.22 -6.41
N SER A 260 -25.12 2.62 -7.25
CA SER A 260 -25.86 3.14 -8.41
C SER A 260 -26.85 4.27 -8.13
N ARG A 261 -27.23 5.02 -9.19
CA ARG A 261 -28.55 5.68 -9.27
C ARG A 261 -29.67 4.65 -9.29
#